data_AF-A0A3C0UXF6-F1
#
_entry.id   AF-A0A3C0UXF6-F1
#
_cell.length_a   1.000
_cell.length_b   1.000
_cell.length_c   1.000
_cell.angle_alpha   90.00
_cell.angle_beta   90.00
_cell.angle_gamma   90.00
#
_symmetry.space_group_name_H-M   'P 1'
#
loop_
_entity.id
_entity.type
_entity.pdbx_description
1 polymer ?
#
loop_
_entity_poly.entity_id
_entity_poly.type
_entity_poly.pdbx_seq_one_letter_code
_entity_poly.pdbx_strand_id
1 'polypeptide(L)'
;MRLFITFLFSLTVFLASAQSKLVWWKPSDSTFPVIDGQAWSSEMRDTIQRFPPRAEANVRKAVWNLSRNSAGLSIRFISNA
;
A
#
# COMPACT_ATOMS: atom_id res chain seq x y z
N MET A 1 27.96 -41.93 -11.04
CA MET A 1 27.33 -41.00 -12.01
C MET A 1 25.94 -40.52 -11.59
N ARG A 2 24.95 -41.38 -11.31
CA ARG A 2 23.59 -40.96 -10.91
C ARG A 2 23.53 -39.99 -9.73
N LEU A 3 24.23 -40.29 -8.62
CA LEU A 3 24.27 -39.43 -7.43
C LEU A 3 24.91 -38.04 -7.69
N PHE A 4 25.90 -38.00 -8.58
CA PHE A 4 26.58 -36.75 -8.94
C PHE A 4 25.68 -35.86 -9.80
N ILE A 5 24.93 -36.46 -10.72
CA ILE A 5 23.96 -35.75 -11.56
C ILE A 5 22.80 -35.19 -10.71
N THR A 6 22.28 -35.96 -9.76
CA THR A 6 21.22 -35.48 -8.85
C THR A 6 21.70 -34.35 -7.96
N PHE A 7 22.96 -34.43 -7.48
CA PHE A 7 23.56 -33.36 -6.68
C PHE A 7 23.75 -32.09 -7.50
N LEU A 8 24.29 -32.19 -8.71
CA LEU A 8 24.47 -31.05 -9.62
C LEU A 8 23.13 -30.40 -9.97
N PHE A 9 22.09 -31.21 -10.22
CA PHE A 9 20.74 -30.71 -10.48
C PHE A 9 20.15 -29.96 -9.28
N SER A 10 20.28 -30.50 -8.06
CA SER A 10 19.82 -29.80 -6.85
C SER A 10 20.53 -28.47 -6.60
N LEU A 11 21.83 -28.39 -6.89
CA LEU A 11 22.62 -27.16 -6.73
C LEU A 11 22.18 -26.07 -7.70
N THR A 12 21.89 -26.44 -8.96
CA THR A 12 21.39 -25.49 -9.97
C THR A 12 20.01 -24.94 -9.62
N VAL A 13 19.11 -25.78 -9.09
CA VAL A 13 17.78 -25.34 -8.66
C VAL A 13 17.86 -24.40 -7.45
N PHE A 14 18.79 -24.66 -6.52
CA PHE A 14 19.01 -23.78 -5.36
C PHE A 14 19.52 -22.39 -5.78
N LEU A 15 20.49 -22.33 -6.69
CA LEU A 15 21.05 -21.06 -7.20
C LEU A 15 20.06 -20.29 -8.10
N ALA A 16 19.12 -20.98 -8.75
CA ALA A 16 18.09 -20.36 -9.59
C ALA A 16 16.89 -19.82 -8.80
N SER A 17 16.89 -19.93 -7.46
CA SER A 17 15.83 -19.33 -6.65
C SER A 17 15.90 -17.80 -6.75
N ALA A 18 14.95 -17.23 -7.50
CA ALA A 18 14.84 -15.78 -7.65
C ALA A 18 14.30 -15.17 -6.35
N GLN A 19 15.15 -14.45 -5.62
CA GLN A 19 14.71 -13.66 -4.47
C GLN A 19 14.10 -12.35 -4.96
N SER A 20 12.78 -12.31 -5.13
CA SER A 20 12.08 -11.05 -5.43
C SER A 20 12.11 -10.14 -4.20
N LYS A 21 12.71 -8.96 -4.32
CA LYS A 21 12.68 -7.95 -3.26
C LYS A 21 11.29 -7.30 -3.22
N LEU A 22 10.53 -7.58 -2.17
CA LEU A 22 9.28 -6.85 -1.92
C LEU A 22 9.60 -5.39 -1.57
N VAL A 23 8.95 -4.47 -2.27
CA VAL A 23 9.02 -3.02 -2.01
C VAL A 23 7.67 -2.58 -1.44
N TRP A 24 7.70 -2.03 -0.24
CA TRP A 24 6.53 -1.41 0.37
C TRP A 24 6.48 0.06 -0.05
N TRP A 25 5.38 0.48 -0.65
CA TRP A 25 5.12 1.86 -1.06
C TRP A 25 3.92 2.39 -0.27
N LYS A 26 3.99 3.64 0.18
CA LYS A 26 2.89 4.30 0.88
C LYS A 26 2.31 5.43 0.02
N PRO A 27 0.97 5.62 0.02
CA PRO A 27 0.33 6.74 -0.69
C PRO A 27 0.95 8.12 -0.44
N SER A 28 1.40 8.41 0.78
CA SER A 28 1.99 9.70 1.15
C SER A 28 3.42 9.92 0.65
N ASP A 29 4.10 8.88 0.17
CA ASP A 29 5.40 9.01 -0.50
C ASP A 29 5.23 9.67 -1.89
N SER A 30 3.98 9.80 -2.37
CA SER A 30 3.66 10.43 -3.64
C SER A 30 3.67 11.96 -3.55
N THR A 31 4.18 12.60 -4.59
CA THR A 31 4.16 14.07 -4.71
C THR A 31 2.78 14.63 -5.10
N PHE A 32 1.84 13.77 -5.46
CA PHE A 32 0.47 14.10 -5.87
C PHE A 32 -0.55 13.21 -5.13
N PRO A 33 -1.83 13.61 -5.05
CA PRO A 33 -2.87 12.79 -4.44
C PRO A 33 -3.12 11.51 -5.23
N VAL A 34 -2.93 10.36 -4.59
CA VAL A 34 -3.11 9.01 -5.19
C VAL A 34 -4.32 8.26 -4.63
N ILE A 35 -5.01 8.84 -3.65
CA ILE A 35 -6.24 8.29 -3.08
C ILE A 35 -7.43 8.92 -3.82
N ASP A 36 -8.02 8.14 -4.71
CA ASP A 36 -9.21 8.51 -5.47
C ASP A 36 -10.42 8.59 -4.53
N GLY A 37 -11.26 9.61 -4.74
CA GLY A 37 -12.48 9.83 -3.95
C GLY A 37 -12.24 10.54 -2.60
N GLN A 38 -11.00 10.89 -2.26
CA GLN A 38 -10.68 11.62 -1.03
C GLN A 38 -10.71 13.14 -1.26
N ALA A 39 -11.45 13.85 -0.43
CA ALA A 39 -11.42 15.31 -0.38
C ALA A 39 -10.34 15.83 0.56
N TRP A 40 -10.02 17.13 0.48
CA TRP A 40 -9.01 17.81 1.32
C TRP A 40 -7.60 17.21 1.24
N SER A 41 -7.16 16.77 0.05
CA SER A 41 -5.90 16.03 -0.15
C SER A 41 -4.64 16.69 0.43
N SER A 42 -4.58 18.02 0.51
CA SER A 42 -3.48 18.75 1.14
C SER A 42 -3.39 18.58 2.66
N GLU A 43 -4.52 18.38 3.33
CA GLU A 43 -4.66 18.23 4.79
C GLU A 43 -4.68 16.76 5.23
N MET A 44 -4.74 15.83 4.27
CA MET A 44 -5.06 14.42 4.50
C MET A 44 -3.89 13.46 4.28
N ARG A 45 -2.67 14.00 4.21
CA ARG A 45 -1.45 13.19 4.06
C ARG A 45 -1.39 12.12 5.16
N ASP A 46 -0.99 10.91 4.76
CA ASP A 46 -0.87 9.74 5.65
C ASP A 46 -2.18 9.20 6.23
N THR A 47 -3.35 9.62 5.72
CA THR A 47 -4.63 9.13 6.21
C THR A 47 -5.54 8.61 5.09
N ILE A 48 -6.35 7.60 5.43
CA ILE A 48 -7.46 7.11 4.59
C ILE A 48 -8.81 7.55 5.15
N GLN A 49 -8.81 8.68 5.88
CA GLN A 49 -10.02 9.25 6.45
C GLN A 49 -10.73 10.12 5.43
N ARG A 50 -12.02 10.36 5.65
CA ARG A 50 -12.84 11.20 4.78
C ARG A 50 -12.86 12.66 5.22
N PHE A 51 -12.65 12.97 6.50
CA PHE A 51 -12.60 14.36 6.99
C PHE A 51 -11.22 14.79 7.46
N PRO A 52 -10.83 16.06 7.23
CA PRO A 52 -9.60 16.60 7.76
C PRO A 52 -9.66 16.73 9.28
N PRO A 53 -8.51 16.71 9.99
CA PRO A 53 -8.47 16.80 11.44
C PRO A 53 -9.26 17.98 12.03
N ARG A 54 -9.24 19.13 11.36
CA ARG A 54 -10.00 20.33 11.78
C ARG A 54 -11.52 20.11 11.85
N ALA A 55 -12.06 19.09 11.19
CA ALA A 55 -13.49 18.81 11.23
C ALA A 55 -13.94 18.16 12.55
N GLU A 56 -13.03 17.55 13.32
CA GLU A 56 -13.36 16.82 14.56
C GLU A 56 -14.12 17.70 15.57
N ALA A 57 -13.67 18.94 15.76
CA ALA A 57 -14.31 19.89 16.67
C ALA A 57 -15.63 20.47 16.12
N ASN A 58 -15.89 20.32 14.82
CA ASN A 58 -17.00 20.95 14.13
C ASN A 58 -18.20 20.01 13.91
N VAL A 59 -18.02 18.71 14.09
CA VAL A 59 -19.07 17.70 13.86
C VAL A 59 -19.37 16.92 15.13
N ARG A 60 -20.56 16.31 15.21
CA ARG A 60 -20.89 15.43 16.32
C ARG A 60 -19.97 14.22 16.34
N LYS A 61 -19.67 13.71 17.54
CA LYS A 61 -18.80 12.53 17.75
C LYS A 61 -19.15 11.32 16.87
N ALA A 62 -20.44 11.03 16.68
CA ALA A 62 -20.88 9.93 15.82
C ALA A 62 -20.49 10.13 14.34
N VAL A 63 -20.59 11.36 13.83
CA VAL A 63 -20.21 11.72 12.46
C VAL A 63 -18.69 11.66 12.29
N TRP A 64 -17.93 12.17 13.26
CA TRP A 64 -16.47 12.05 13.27
C TRP A 64 -16.02 10.59 13.29
N ASN A 65 -16.66 9.74 14.10
CA ASN A 65 -16.34 8.31 14.11
C ASN A 65 -16.58 7.65 12.75
N LEU A 66 -17.64 8.01 12.03
CA LEU A 66 -17.93 7.51 10.69
C LEU A 66 -17.02 8.09 9.60
N SER A 67 -16.45 9.28 9.80
CA SER A 67 -15.52 9.88 8.83
C SER A 67 -14.19 9.14 8.77
N ARG A 68 -13.79 8.46 9.84
CA ARG A 68 -12.55 7.66 9.91
C ARG A 68 -12.58 6.37 9.09
N ASN A 69 -13.76 5.97 8.59
CA ASN A 69 -13.89 4.84 7.68
C ASN A 69 -13.55 5.26 6.25
N SER A 70 -12.88 4.39 5.50
CA SER A 70 -12.45 4.60 4.11
C SER A 70 -13.54 4.32 3.06
N ALA A 71 -14.81 4.44 3.43
CA ALA A 71 -15.94 4.10 2.55
C ALA A 71 -15.93 4.97 1.28
N GLY A 72 -15.79 4.32 0.12
CA GLY A 72 -15.73 4.97 -1.19
C GLY A 72 -14.35 5.49 -1.61
N LEU A 73 -13.30 5.26 -0.81
CA LEU A 73 -11.92 5.60 -1.18
C LEU A 73 -11.25 4.44 -1.92
N SER A 74 -10.38 4.74 -2.87
CA SER A 74 -9.57 3.75 -3.57
C SER A 74 -8.16 4.26 -3.86
N ILE A 75 -7.19 3.35 -4.01
CA ILE A 75 -5.83 3.70 -4.42
C ILE A 75 -5.64 3.18 -5.85
N ARG A 76 -5.28 4.07 -6.76
CA ARG A 76 -4.96 3.73 -8.15
C ARG A 76 -3.46 3.79 -8.35
N PHE A 77 -2.88 2.71 -8.83
CA PHE A 77 -1.45 2.63 -9.13
C PHE A 77 -1.20 1.80 -10.39
N ILE A 78 -0.02 1.98 -10.97
CA ILE A 78 0.49 1.20 -12.09
C ILE A 78 1.83 0.62 -11.64
N SER A 79 2.06 -0.67 -11.89
CA SER A 79 3.29 -1.36 -11.51
C SER A 79 3.78 -2.24 -12.65
N ASN A 80 5.10 -2.37 -12.75
CA ASN A 80 5.79 -3.35 -13.61
C ASN A 80 6.47 -4.46 -12.78
N ALA A 81 6.15 -4.54 -11.48
CA ALA A 81 6.60 -5.59 -10.59
C ALA A 81 6.17 -6.99 -11.07
#